data_AF-A0A7W0CE35-F1
#
_entry.id   AF-A0A7W0CE35-F1
#
_cell.length_a   1.000
_cell.length_b   1.000
_cell.length_c   1.000
_cell.angle_alpha   90.00
_cell.angle_beta   90.00
_cell.angle_gamma   90.00
#
_symmetry.space_group_name_H-M   'P 1'
#
loop_
_entity.id
_entity.type
_entity.pdbx_description
1 polymer ?
#
loop_
_entity_poly.entity_id
_entity_poly.type
_entity_poly.pdbx_seq_one_letter_code
_entity_poly.pdbx_strand_id
1 'polypeptide(L)'
;MSAPKDRKEAYRQLRAKQAAERSRAREGMMRGEEKYFPARDRGPVRKFARDWVDSRRLPSQYFLPFSLLILLLTWIPWGNPQTQGLVYTYVITVGWPIMMVGVLFTSIYVSWKVKKEALAKFPGESMKGIGFYAAMRALQIRKLRFPPPQFAPGGKPVQPKR
;
A
#
# COMPACT_ATOMS: atom_id res chain seq x y z
N MET A 1 36.49 10.26 36.95
CA MET A 1 35.72 9.84 35.76
C MET A 1 36.45 8.68 35.09
N SER A 2 36.20 7.45 35.56
CA SER A 2 36.82 6.24 35.00
C SER A 2 35.97 5.72 33.84
N ALA A 3 36.55 5.63 32.65
CA ALA A 3 35.92 5.14 31.43
C ALA A 3 35.31 3.73 31.63
N PRO A 4 34.11 3.44 31.07
CA PRO A 4 33.42 2.19 31.33
C PRO A 4 34.17 1.00 30.73
N LYS A 5 34.58 0.08 31.61
CA LYS A 5 35.36 -1.14 31.34
C LYS A 5 34.58 -2.25 30.64
N ASP A 6 33.35 -1.98 30.20
CA ASP A 6 32.56 -2.93 29.43
C ASP A 6 31.76 -2.27 28.31
N ARG A 7 32.49 -1.75 27.31
CA ARG A 7 31.93 -1.24 26.05
C ARG A 7 30.98 -2.25 25.38
N LYS A 8 31.18 -3.55 25.64
CA LYS A 8 30.40 -4.65 25.06
C LYS A 8 29.05 -4.82 25.76
N GLU A 9 28.99 -4.69 27.08
CA GLU A 9 27.74 -4.66 27.84
C GLU A 9 26.90 -3.40 27.58
N ALA A 10 27.54 -2.23 27.55
CA ALA A 10 26.86 -0.99 27.19
C ALA A 10 26.26 -1.06 25.76
N TYR A 11 27.00 -1.66 24.82
CA TYR A 11 26.51 -1.87 23.45
C TYR A 11 25.38 -2.90 23.36
N ARG A 12 25.43 -3.98 24.17
CA ARG A 12 24.33 -4.96 24.29
C ARG A 12 23.05 -4.31 24.83
N GLN A 13 23.16 -3.50 25.89
CA GLN A 13 22.02 -2.77 26.46
C GLN A 13 21.45 -1.73 25.48
N LEU A 14 22.30 -1.00 24.75
CA LEU A 14 21.88 -0.08 23.69
C LEU A 14 21.11 -0.81 22.57
N ARG A 15 21.62 -1.95 22.09
CA ARG A 15 20.92 -2.76 21.08
C ARG A 15 19.58 -3.30 21.59
N ALA A 16 19.52 -3.76 22.85
CA ALA A 16 18.29 -4.23 23.45
C ALA A 16 17.25 -3.11 23.57
N LYS A 17 17.65 -1.90 23.99
CA LYS A 17 16.78 -0.72 24.03
C LYS A 17 16.29 -0.33 22.63
N GLN A 18 17.17 -0.28 21.64
CA GLN A 18 16.79 0.00 20.24
C GLN A 18 15.87 -1.08 19.64
N ALA A 19 16.04 -2.34 20.03
CA ALA A 19 15.13 -3.42 19.62
C ALA A 19 13.75 -3.25 20.25
N ALA A 20 13.69 -2.92 21.55
CA ALA A 20 12.44 -2.68 22.28
C ALA A 20 11.71 -1.41 21.79
N GLU A 21 12.43 -0.34 21.44
CA GLU A 21 11.82 0.85 20.85
C GLU A 21 11.25 0.56 19.46
N ARG A 22 11.96 -0.23 18.64
CA ARG A 22 11.46 -0.66 17.33
C ARG A 22 10.23 -1.56 17.45
N SER A 23 10.19 -2.46 18.43
CA SER A 23 9.01 -3.31 18.66
C SER A 23 7.81 -2.47 19.13
N ARG A 24 8.01 -1.56 20.08
CA ARG A 24 6.97 -0.62 20.55
C ARG A 24 6.44 0.27 19.43
N ALA A 25 7.32 0.82 18.60
CA ALA A 25 6.92 1.61 17.44
C ALA A 25 6.11 0.75 16.45
N ARG A 26 6.52 -0.50 16.21
CA ARG A 26 5.80 -1.43 15.33
C ARG A 26 4.43 -1.79 15.88
N GLU A 27 4.34 -2.09 17.17
CA GLU A 27 3.07 -2.36 17.84
C GLU A 27 2.15 -1.15 17.83
N GLY A 28 2.66 0.05 18.15
CA GLY A 28 1.88 1.28 18.09
C GLY A 28 1.39 1.62 16.68
N MET A 29 2.18 1.32 15.65
CA MET A 29 1.74 1.41 14.25
C MET A 29 0.63 0.40 13.93
N MET A 30 0.74 -0.84 14.43
CA MET A 30 -0.28 -1.88 14.25
C MET A 30 -1.59 -1.55 14.98
N ARG A 31 -1.51 -0.90 16.14
CA ARG A 31 -2.66 -0.36 16.89
C ARG A 31 -3.28 0.88 16.24
N GLY A 32 -2.61 1.46 15.25
CA GLY A 32 -3.11 2.63 14.53
C GLY A 32 -2.85 3.97 15.22
N GLU A 33 -1.94 4.03 16.19
CA GLU A 33 -1.58 5.25 16.90
C GLU A 33 -0.82 6.22 15.97
N GLU A 34 -1.42 7.37 15.65
CA GLU A 34 -0.87 8.35 14.68
C GLU A 34 0.53 8.88 15.02
N LYS A 35 0.90 8.84 16.30
CA LYS A 35 2.23 9.28 16.77
C LYS A 35 3.38 8.44 16.22
N TYR A 36 3.10 7.19 15.83
CA TYR A 36 4.10 6.30 15.22
C TYR A 36 4.04 6.29 13.69
N PHE A 37 3.13 7.04 13.07
CA PHE A 37 3.10 7.15 11.61
C PHE A 37 4.18 8.10 11.10
N PRO A 38 4.78 7.81 9.91
CA PRO A 38 5.70 8.72 9.26
C PRO A 38 5.10 10.12 9.09
N ALA A 39 5.93 11.17 9.12
CA ALA A 39 5.47 12.55 8.98
C ALA A 39 4.57 12.80 7.75
N ARG A 40 4.80 12.04 6.67
CA ARG A 40 4.01 12.03 5.44
C ARG A 40 2.66 11.33 5.53
N ASP A 41 2.38 10.50 6.54
CA ASP A 41 1.13 9.75 6.65
C ASP A 41 0.23 10.28 7.79
N ARG A 42 0.71 11.29 8.52
CA ARG A 42 0.00 11.96 9.61
C ARG A 42 -1.02 12.97 9.08
N GLY A 43 -2.09 13.17 9.85
CA GLY A 43 -3.13 14.16 9.60
C GLY A 43 -4.50 13.56 9.25
N PRO A 44 -5.59 14.24 9.64
CA PRO A 44 -6.94 13.69 9.54
C PRO A 44 -7.37 13.48 8.09
N VAL A 45 -6.95 14.35 7.17
CA VAL A 45 -7.25 14.20 5.74
C VAL A 45 -6.55 12.97 5.13
N ARG A 46 -5.27 12.75 5.46
CA ARG A 46 -4.52 11.57 4.97
C ARG A 46 -5.05 10.29 5.57
N LYS A 47 -5.45 10.28 6.84
CA LYS A 47 -6.16 9.17 7.47
C LYS A 47 -7.45 8.83 6.71
N PHE A 48 -8.28 9.84 6.43
CA PHE A 48 -9.49 9.65 5.63
C PHE A 48 -9.20 9.05 4.24
N ALA A 49 -8.17 9.54 3.53
CA ALA A 49 -7.76 8.98 2.24
C ALA A 49 -7.36 7.50 2.35
N ARG A 50 -6.64 7.11 3.40
CA ARG A 50 -6.26 5.71 3.65
C ARG A 50 -7.50 4.84 3.89
N ASP A 51 -8.38 5.27 4.78
CA ASP A 51 -9.58 4.53 5.16
C ASP A 51 -10.55 4.38 3.99
N TRP A 52 -10.69 5.42 3.17
CA TRP A 52 -11.50 5.43 1.96
C TRP A 52 -11.00 4.43 0.90
N VAL A 53 -9.68 4.36 0.71
CA VAL A 53 -9.03 3.43 -0.23
C VAL A 53 -9.07 1.99 0.30
N ASP A 54 -8.83 1.80 1.60
CA ASP A 54 -8.73 0.48 2.22
C ASP A 54 -10.11 -0.18 2.41
N SER A 55 -11.18 0.61 2.57
CA SER A 55 -12.56 0.11 2.68
C SER A 55 -13.14 -0.41 1.35
N ARG A 56 -12.57 -0.05 0.20
CA ARG A 56 -13.11 -0.40 -1.13
C ARG A 56 -12.30 -1.49 -1.84
N ARG A 57 -12.99 -2.26 -2.70
CA ARG A 57 -12.36 -3.15 -3.68
C ARG A 57 -12.00 -2.32 -4.90
N LEU A 58 -10.71 -2.16 -5.15
CA LEU A 58 -10.20 -1.38 -6.28
C LEU A 58 -9.62 -2.31 -7.33
N PRO A 59 -9.89 -2.11 -8.64
CA PRO A 59 -9.31 -2.92 -9.70
C PRO A 59 -7.78 -3.00 -9.65
N SER A 60 -7.13 -1.93 -9.20
CA SER A 60 -5.69 -1.85 -8.99
C SER A 60 -5.12 -2.92 -8.04
N GLN A 61 -5.92 -3.51 -7.15
CA GLN A 61 -5.49 -4.61 -6.27
C GLN A 61 -5.25 -5.91 -7.05
N TYR A 62 -5.91 -6.08 -8.20
CA TYR A 62 -5.76 -7.22 -9.09
C TYR A 62 -4.62 -7.04 -10.10
N PHE A 63 -3.93 -5.90 -10.09
CA PHE A 63 -2.78 -5.65 -10.97
C PHE A 63 -1.73 -6.77 -10.85
N LEU A 64 -1.22 -7.03 -9.63
CA LEU A 64 -0.18 -8.05 -9.42
C LEU A 64 -0.60 -9.46 -9.89
N PRO A 65 -1.75 -10.04 -9.48
CA PRO A 65 -2.14 -11.36 -9.97
C PRO A 65 -2.38 -11.38 -11.49
N PHE A 66 -2.88 -10.28 -12.07
CA PHE A 66 -3.06 -10.17 -13.52
C PHE A 66 -1.71 -10.11 -14.27
N SER A 67 -0.73 -9.37 -13.74
CA SER A 67 0.63 -9.32 -14.28
C SER A 67 1.32 -10.69 -14.21
N LEU A 68 1.16 -11.41 -13.09
CA LEU A 68 1.67 -12.77 -12.95
C LEU A 68 1.01 -13.74 -13.94
N LEU A 69 -0.31 -13.64 -14.13
CA LEU A 69 -1.03 -14.44 -15.11
C LEU A 69 -0.50 -14.20 -16.53
N ILE A 70 -0.35 -12.92 -16.93
CA ILE A 70 0.25 -12.54 -18.21
C ILE A 70 1.66 -13.14 -18.37
N LEU A 71 2.50 -13.02 -17.33
CA LEU A 71 3.87 -13.55 -17.35
C LEU A 71 3.87 -15.08 -17.52
N LEU A 72 3.00 -15.79 -16.81
CA LEU A 72 2.86 -17.24 -16.92
C LEU A 72 2.39 -17.66 -18.31
N LEU A 73 1.39 -17.00 -18.89
CA LEU A 73 0.92 -17.28 -20.25
C LEU A 73 2.03 -17.11 -21.30
N THR A 74 2.94 -16.18 -21.03
CA THR A 74 4.11 -15.89 -21.87
C THR A 74 5.19 -16.97 -21.72
N TRP A 75 5.42 -17.48 -20.51
CA TRP A 75 6.48 -18.45 -20.22
C TRP A 75 6.12 -19.90 -20.51
N ILE A 76 4.83 -20.23 -20.63
CA ILE A 76 4.39 -21.59 -20.98
C ILE A 76 4.74 -21.87 -22.44
N PRO A 77 5.57 -22.90 -22.74
CA PRO A 77 5.82 -23.32 -24.10
C PRO A 77 4.56 -24.00 -24.64
N TRP A 78 3.82 -23.29 -25.49
CA TRP A 78 2.71 -23.86 -26.24
C TRP A 78 3.34 -24.71 -27.34
N GLY A 79 3.13 -26.02 -27.32
CA GLY A 79 3.83 -26.99 -28.19
C GLY A 79 3.77 -26.75 -29.71
N ASN A 80 3.04 -25.73 -30.16
CA ASN A 80 3.06 -25.21 -31.52
C ASN A 80 3.56 -23.74 -31.55
N PRO A 81 4.65 -23.42 -32.27
CA PRO A 81 5.18 -22.06 -32.42
C PRO A 81 4.16 -21.01 -32.91
N GLN A 82 3.19 -21.40 -33.74
CA GLN A 82 2.13 -20.51 -34.22
C GLN A 82 1.18 -20.10 -33.09
N THR A 83 0.80 -21.06 -32.23
CA THR A 83 -0.05 -20.80 -31.06
C THR A 83 0.66 -19.92 -30.04
N GLN A 84 1.96 -20.15 -29.84
CA GLN A 84 2.79 -19.30 -29.00
C GLN A 84 2.79 -17.85 -29.53
N GLY A 85 3.09 -17.64 -30.82
CA GLY A 85 3.06 -16.30 -31.44
C GLY A 85 1.74 -15.57 -31.21
N LEU A 86 0.60 -16.24 -31.41
CA LEU A 86 -0.72 -15.68 -31.17
C LEU A 86 -0.92 -15.26 -29.70
N VAL A 87 -0.58 -16.13 -28.74
CA VAL A 87 -0.70 -15.82 -27.30
C VAL A 87 0.12 -14.59 -26.94
N TYR A 88 1.37 -14.51 -27.39
CA TYR A 88 2.22 -13.35 -27.16
C TYR A 88 1.61 -12.07 -27.76
N THR A 89 1.10 -12.14 -28.99
CA THR A 89 0.43 -10.99 -29.63
C THR A 89 -0.76 -10.53 -28.81
N TYR A 90 -1.68 -11.42 -28.42
CA TYR A 90 -2.85 -11.05 -27.62
C TYR A 90 -2.48 -10.49 -26.24
N VAL A 91 -1.49 -11.09 -25.58
CA VAL A 91 -0.99 -10.60 -24.29
C VAL A 91 -0.47 -9.16 -24.40
N ILE A 92 0.29 -8.85 -25.45
CA ILE A 92 0.90 -7.53 -25.65
C ILE A 92 -0.12 -6.51 -26.16
N THR A 93 -0.98 -6.87 -27.12
CA THR A 93 -1.90 -5.93 -27.76
C THR A 93 -3.20 -5.73 -27.00
N VAL A 94 -3.60 -6.69 -26.16
CA VAL A 94 -4.87 -6.64 -25.42
C VAL A 94 -4.62 -6.68 -23.91
N GLY A 95 -3.87 -7.67 -23.42
CA GLY A 95 -3.65 -7.86 -21.98
C GLY A 95 -2.98 -6.66 -21.30
N TRP A 96 -1.86 -6.20 -21.85
CA TRP A 96 -1.11 -5.05 -21.33
C TRP A 96 -1.92 -3.74 -21.36
N PRO A 97 -2.54 -3.34 -22.50
CA PRO A 97 -3.37 -2.14 -22.55
C PRO A 97 -4.56 -2.17 -21.59
N ILE A 98 -5.29 -3.28 -21.50
CA ILE A 98 -6.42 -3.41 -20.55
C ILE A 98 -5.94 -3.20 -19.11
N MET A 99 -4.83 -3.84 -18.74
CA MET A 99 -4.24 -3.70 -17.42
C MET A 99 -3.83 -2.25 -17.14
N MET A 100 -3.13 -1.60 -18.08
CA MET A 100 -2.71 -0.19 -17.93
C MET A 100 -3.88 0.76 -17.82
N VAL A 101 -4.90 0.62 -18.69
CA VAL A 101 -6.11 1.43 -18.66
C VAL A 101 -6.86 1.24 -17.34
N GLY A 102 -7.01 0.01 -16.87
CA GLY A 102 -7.67 -0.28 -15.59
C GLY A 102 -6.97 0.36 -14.40
N VAL A 103 -5.64 0.30 -14.37
CA VAL A 103 -4.79 0.94 -13.36
C VAL A 103 -4.89 2.47 -13.42
N LEU A 104 -4.80 3.06 -14.60
CA LEU A 104 -4.86 4.50 -14.80
C LEU A 104 -6.24 5.05 -14.43
N PHE A 105 -7.30 4.42 -14.92
CA PHE A 105 -8.68 4.78 -14.62
C PHE A 105 -8.95 4.72 -13.11
N THR A 106 -8.53 3.63 -12.45
CA THR A 106 -8.69 3.48 -11.00
C THR A 106 -7.94 4.59 -10.26
N SER A 107 -6.71 4.91 -10.67
CA SER A 107 -5.89 5.95 -10.04
C SER A 107 -6.54 7.34 -10.13
N ILE A 108 -7.04 7.70 -11.31
CA ILE A 108 -7.73 8.98 -11.55
C ILE A 108 -9.03 9.03 -10.76
N TYR A 109 -9.84 7.96 -10.82
CA TYR A 109 -11.11 7.86 -10.11
C TYR A 109 -10.93 8.01 -8.59
N VAL A 110 -9.98 7.28 -8.00
CA VAL A 110 -9.67 7.35 -6.56
C VAL A 110 -9.20 8.74 -6.17
N SER A 111 -8.26 9.32 -6.93
CA SER A 111 -7.73 10.66 -6.67
C SER A 111 -8.83 11.72 -6.65
N TRP A 112 -9.70 11.72 -7.67
CA TRP A 112 -10.80 12.66 -7.80
C TRP A 112 -11.83 12.50 -6.68
N LYS A 113 -12.22 11.25 -6.39
CA LYS A 113 -13.27 10.96 -5.42
C LYS A 113 -12.83 11.23 -3.99
N VAL A 114 -11.61 10.85 -3.61
CA VAL A 114 -11.01 11.17 -2.30
C VAL A 114 -10.90 12.67 -2.12
N LYS A 115 -10.41 13.41 -3.13
CA LYS A 115 -10.30 14.87 -3.06
C LYS A 115 -11.67 15.51 -2.83
N LYS A 116 -12.71 15.07 -3.56
CA LYS A 116 -14.07 15.59 -3.44
C LYS A 116 -14.67 15.33 -2.05
N GLU A 117 -14.54 14.11 -1.52
CA GLU A 117 -15.08 13.77 -0.20
C GLU A 117 -14.26 14.40 0.94
N ALA A 118 -12.95 14.52 0.78
CA ALA A 118 -12.09 15.20 1.74
C ALA A 118 -12.45 16.69 1.85
N LEU A 119 -12.66 17.38 0.73
CA LEU A 119 -13.10 18.78 0.70
C LEU A 119 -14.42 19.01 1.44
N ALA A 120 -15.36 18.07 1.33
CA ALA A 120 -16.64 18.17 2.02
C ALA A 120 -16.52 17.93 3.54
N LYS A 121 -15.55 17.09 3.99
CA LYS A 121 -15.40 16.70 5.39
C LYS A 121 -14.44 17.58 6.20
N PHE A 122 -13.41 18.13 5.54
CA PHE A 122 -12.35 18.90 6.18
C PHE A 122 -12.20 20.28 5.52
N PRO A 123 -13.19 21.17 5.67
CA PRO A 123 -13.05 22.55 5.20
C PRO A 123 -11.93 23.24 5.99
N GLY A 124 -10.89 23.71 5.29
CA GLY A 124 -9.77 24.45 5.90
C GLY A 124 -8.47 23.66 6.09
N GLU A 125 -8.45 22.35 5.85
CA GLU A 125 -7.21 21.56 5.89
C GLU A 125 -6.47 21.54 4.54
N SER A 126 -5.14 21.35 4.61
CA SER A 126 -4.30 21.28 3.42
C SER A 126 -4.56 20.01 2.60
N MET A 127 -5.19 20.18 1.44
CA MET A 127 -5.48 19.11 0.47
C MET A 127 -4.29 18.80 -0.47
N LYS A 128 -3.12 19.40 -0.24
CA LYS A 128 -1.97 19.30 -1.15
C LYS A 128 -1.51 17.84 -1.27
N GLY A 129 -1.57 17.30 -2.50
CA GLY A 129 -1.07 15.97 -2.84
C GLY A 129 -1.93 14.79 -2.37
N ILE A 130 -3.12 15.02 -1.80
CA ILE A 130 -3.93 13.93 -1.24
C ILE A 130 -4.46 12.96 -2.29
N GLY A 131 -4.87 13.47 -3.45
CA GLY A 131 -5.36 12.64 -4.55
C GLY A 131 -4.27 11.73 -5.10
N PHE A 132 -3.06 12.28 -5.29
CA PHE A 132 -1.88 11.50 -5.69
C PHE A 132 -1.48 10.45 -4.64
N TYR A 133 -1.52 10.84 -3.36
CA TYR A 133 -1.29 9.92 -2.25
C TYR A 133 -2.29 8.75 -2.26
N ALA A 134 -3.59 9.04 -2.43
CA ALA A 134 -4.63 8.03 -2.51
C ALA A 134 -4.48 7.11 -3.73
N ALA A 135 -4.11 7.67 -4.89
CA ALA A 135 -3.82 6.90 -6.09
C ALA A 135 -2.63 5.95 -5.90
N MET A 136 -1.51 6.44 -5.36
CA MET A 136 -0.34 5.60 -5.06
C MET A 136 -0.68 4.50 -4.07
N ARG A 137 -1.49 4.79 -3.04
CA ARG A 137 -1.95 3.78 -2.09
C ARG A 137 -2.88 2.75 -2.75
N ALA A 138 -3.71 3.15 -3.71
CA ALA A 138 -4.57 2.25 -4.45
C ALA A 138 -3.78 1.21 -5.26
N LEU A 139 -2.62 1.60 -5.81
CA LEU A 139 -1.74 0.73 -6.60
C LEU A 139 -0.97 -0.29 -5.75
N GLN A 140 -0.65 0.06 -4.50
CA GLN A 140 0.06 -0.86 -3.62
C GLN A 140 -0.81 -2.07 -3.25
N ILE A 141 -0.19 -3.25 -3.16
CA ILE A 141 -0.82 -4.48 -2.69
C ILE A 141 -1.20 -4.30 -1.22
N ARG A 142 -2.46 -4.62 -0.89
CA ARG A 142 -3.05 -4.41 0.45
C ARG A 142 -2.20 -4.94 1.61
N LYS A 143 -1.58 -6.13 1.44
CA LYS A 143 -0.71 -6.75 2.46
C LYS A 143 0.65 -6.06 2.61
N LEU A 144 1.11 -5.35 1.57
CA LEU A 144 2.38 -4.61 1.56
C LEU A 144 2.21 -3.12 1.85
N ARG A 145 0.97 -2.63 1.99
CA ARG A 145 0.69 -1.24 2.35
C ARG A 145 1.20 -0.95 3.76
N PHE A 146 2.03 0.08 3.86
CA PHE A 146 2.51 0.62 5.12
C PHE A 146 1.92 2.03 5.27
N PRO A 147 1.27 2.43 6.38
CA PRO A 147 0.79 1.63 7.53
C PRO A 147 -0.28 0.59 7.16
N PRO A 148 -0.48 -0.46 7.99
CA PRO A 148 -1.43 -1.53 7.71
C PRO A 148 -2.87 -1.01 7.61
N PRO A 149 -3.70 -1.61 6.73
CA PRO A 149 -5.08 -1.20 6.56
C PRO A 149 -5.90 -1.48 7.83
N GLN A 150 -6.62 -0.47 8.33
CA GLN A 150 -7.50 -0.59 9.51
C GLN A 150 -8.89 -1.13 9.19
N PHE A 151 -9.27 -1.12 7.91
CA PHE A 151 -10.55 -1.63 7.42
C PHE A 151 -10.30 -2.82 6.49
N ALA A 152 -11.26 -3.74 6.44
CA ALA A 152 -11.40 -4.84 5.49
C ALA A 152 -12.23 -4.36 4.27
N PRO A 153 -12.17 -5.06 3.11
CA PRO A 153 -12.98 -4.71 1.96
C PRO A 153 -14.48 -4.78 2.34
N GLY A 154 -15.24 -3.73 2.03
CA GLY A 154 -16.65 -3.60 2.42
C GLY A 154 -16.88 -2.83 3.73
N GLY A 155 -15.87 -2.12 4.23
CA GLY A 155 -16.01 -1.20 5.36
C GLY A 155 -16.03 -1.83 6.75
N LYS A 156 -15.83 -3.16 6.87
CA LYS A 156 -15.71 -3.81 8.17
C LYS A 156 -14.36 -3.45 8.81
N PRO A 157 -14.28 -3.03 10.08
CA PRO A 157 -12.99 -2.81 10.75
C PRO A 157 -12.19 -4.13 10.81
N VAL A 158 -10.87 -4.06 10.59
CA VAL A 158 -9.98 -5.22 10.76
C VAL A 158 -9.95 -5.54 12.24
N GLN A 159 -10.51 -6.70 12.62
CA GLN A 159 -10.46 -7.15 14.01
C GLN A 159 -9.00 -7.33 14.43
N PRO A 160 -8.57 -6.76 15.56
CA PRO A 160 -7.22 -7.01 16.08
C PRO A 160 -7.11 -8.51 16.34
N LYS A 161 -6.07 -9.14 15.78
CA LYS A 161 -5.76 -10.55 16.04
C LYS A 161 -5.46 -10.67 17.54
N ARG A 162 -6.35 -11.31 18.29
CA ARG A 162 -6.12 -11.71 19.69
C ARG A 162 -4.90 -12.60 19.80
#